data_AF-A0AA37K0W4-F1
#
_entry.id   AF-A0AA37K0W4-F1
#
_cell.length_a   1.000
_cell.length_b   1.000
_cell.length_c   1.000
_cell.angle_alpha   90.00
_cell.angle_beta   90.00
_cell.angle_gamma   90.00
#
_symmetry.space_group_name_H-M   'P 1'
#
loop_
_entity.id
_entity.type
_entity.pdbx_description
1 polymer ?
#
loop_
_entity_poly.entity_id
_entity_poly.type
_entity_poly.pdbx_seq_one_letter_code
_entity_poly.pdbx_strand_id
1 'polypeptide(L)'
;MNREQRLYSVIYDYFFTRICLGFYQEGDTLPSIGEAREMFGVSTRTIRKAYHMLEEGGYLSISRGRNAVVIRGAPGGQCREVCVAYFAARRDAILDLSWMAKKILPEIFLRGFLMMDGEGLDGLALSVEKMRIQNLQTQLQCFCRILAPLGNPLLTSFFWEISVFSRMTYLRGLFTDEAENERDSENLRRRFMEMIDARRAEDSERLRTLICRFFGNCDVHVRAHFGELASRYAPASEQVPFTWRVYKGRPQQGFFIAMKLIRKIYAEDYRLGEFLPSAADLAEEYGVSVITIRRTLVLLGRLGLTETINGRGTRVIPQEESVARQGLQAPAVRKNLKIFLQTVQMLALTGEAVMLAAFPHFRPDKVRRAAEIFRSETAYDIVPFTCMELVADSDASPCLRELYGQLSDLFGWGVILRFLARGSSVSGERRELIEEMRAGLAARDAGRFARGFSGLMFHVLEGAGRRLRERGVL
;
A
#
# COMPACT_ATOMS: atom_id res chain seq x y z
N MET A 1 11.28 14.79 12.15
CA MET A 1 11.89 13.47 12.43
C MET A 1 12.38 12.85 11.12
N ASN A 2 13.69 12.61 10.99
CA ASN A 2 14.33 12.28 9.71
C ASN A 2 14.06 10.82 9.30
N ARG A 3 14.06 10.51 8.01
CA ARG A 3 13.58 9.23 7.47
C ARG A 3 14.48 8.03 7.76
N GLU A 4 15.79 8.22 7.82
CA GLU A 4 16.69 7.18 8.31
C GLU A 4 16.34 6.83 9.76
N GLN A 5 16.01 7.83 10.60
CA GLN A 5 15.61 7.62 12.00
C GLN A 5 14.40 6.69 12.15
N ARG A 6 13.48 6.67 11.17
CA ARG A 6 12.25 5.87 11.21
C ARG A 6 12.37 4.44 10.67
N LEU A 7 13.40 4.11 9.90
CA LEU A 7 13.53 2.77 9.28
C LEU A 7 14.33 1.81 10.17
N TYR A 8 15.46 2.26 10.73
CA TYR A 8 16.17 1.41 11.69
C TYR A 8 15.41 1.29 13.01
N SER A 9 14.57 2.26 13.41
CA SER A 9 13.68 2.13 14.57
C SER A 9 12.69 0.99 14.39
N VAL A 10 12.14 0.80 13.19
CA VAL A 10 11.20 -0.31 12.93
C VAL A 10 11.90 -1.67 13.06
N ILE A 11 13.15 -1.75 12.61
CA ILE A 11 13.96 -2.98 12.65
C ILE A 11 14.48 -3.24 14.07
N TYR A 12 14.94 -2.19 14.76
CA TYR A 12 15.27 -2.22 16.18
C TYR A 12 14.08 -2.76 16.96
N ASP A 13 12.91 -2.12 16.81
CA ASP A 13 11.73 -2.51 17.52
C ASP A 13 11.29 -3.95 17.20
N TYR A 14 11.45 -4.41 15.96
CA TYR A 14 11.13 -5.78 15.55
C TYR A 14 11.95 -6.80 16.35
N PHE A 15 13.27 -6.65 16.35
CA PHE A 15 14.16 -7.57 17.05
C PHE A 15 14.07 -7.40 18.56
N PHE A 16 13.94 -6.16 19.04
CA PHE A 16 13.70 -5.85 20.44
C PHE A 16 12.44 -6.53 20.97
N THR A 17 11.31 -6.40 20.28
CA THR A 17 10.05 -7.08 20.64
C THR A 17 10.24 -8.58 20.68
N ARG A 18 11.02 -9.15 19.75
CA ARG A 18 11.27 -10.59 19.71
C ARG A 18 12.12 -11.10 20.87
N ILE A 19 13.20 -10.39 21.20
CA ILE A 19 14.03 -10.67 22.37
C ILE A 19 13.17 -10.57 23.63
N CYS A 20 12.34 -9.53 23.72
CA CYS A 20 11.47 -9.27 24.86
C CYS A 20 10.42 -10.35 25.14
N LEU A 21 9.89 -10.96 24.09
CA LEU A 21 8.86 -12.00 24.19
C LEU A 21 9.47 -13.41 24.25
N GLY A 22 10.79 -13.52 24.40
CA GLY A 22 11.48 -14.80 24.54
C GLY A 22 11.64 -15.58 23.24
N PHE A 23 11.40 -14.97 22.07
CA PHE A 23 11.66 -15.62 20.78
C PHE A 23 13.15 -15.75 20.45
N TYR A 24 13.99 -14.96 21.12
CA TYR A 24 15.42 -15.16 21.18
C TYR A 24 15.83 -15.23 22.65
N GLN A 25 16.39 -16.36 23.05
CA GLN A 25 16.94 -16.58 24.38
C GLN A 25 18.39 -16.09 24.46
N GLU A 26 18.90 -15.96 25.68
CA GLU A 26 20.30 -15.64 25.89
C GLU A 26 21.20 -16.69 25.24
N GLY A 27 22.18 -16.25 24.46
CA GLY A 27 23.04 -17.10 23.64
C GLY A 27 22.55 -17.32 22.20
N ASP A 28 21.29 -17.01 21.88
CA ASP A 28 20.79 -17.11 20.51
C ASP A 28 21.45 -16.08 19.59
N THR A 29 21.52 -16.41 18.30
CA THR A 29 22.02 -15.48 17.28
C THR A 29 20.88 -14.84 16.51
N LEU A 30 20.98 -13.53 16.30
CA LEU A 30 20.14 -12.84 15.33
C LEU A 30 20.58 -13.19 13.90
N PRO A 31 19.70 -13.05 12.90
CA PRO A 31 20.06 -13.18 11.50
C PRO A 31 21.28 -12.32 11.16
N SER A 32 22.12 -12.79 10.25
CA SER A 32 23.21 -12.01 9.72
C SER A 32 22.71 -10.71 9.08
N ILE A 33 23.60 -9.73 8.92
CA ILE A 33 23.25 -8.47 8.27
C ILE A 33 22.74 -8.69 6.84
N GLY A 34 23.26 -9.71 6.13
CA GLY A 34 22.82 -10.07 4.79
C GLY A 34 21.38 -10.60 4.79
N GLU A 35 21.08 -11.55 5.69
CA GLU A 35 19.75 -12.14 5.84
C GLU A 35 18.73 -11.10 6.30
N ALA A 36 19.07 -10.25 7.27
CA ALA A 36 18.19 -9.18 7.72
C ALA A 36 17.96 -8.11 6.63
N ARG A 37 18.98 -7.81 5.81
CA ARG A 37 18.84 -6.92 4.65
C ARG A 37 17.80 -7.44 3.67
N GLU A 38 17.85 -8.74 3.37
CA GLU A 38 16.89 -9.42 2.51
C GLU A 38 15.50 -9.46 3.16
N MET A 39 15.43 -9.82 4.44
CA MET A 39 14.20 -9.85 5.23
C MET A 39 13.47 -8.50 5.17
N PHE A 40 14.13 -7.38 5.47
CA PHE A 40 13.47 -6.08 5.55
C PHE A 40 13.44 -5.28 4.24
N GLY A 41 14.22 -5.70 3.24
CA GLY A 41 14.39 -4.95 1.98
C GLY A 41 14.97 -3.54 2.20
N VAL A 42 15.89 -3.39 3.15
CA VAL A 42 16.55 -2.11 3.47
C VAL A 42 18.05 -2.15 3.16
N SER A 43 18.76 -1.05 3.37
CA SER A 43 20.21 -1.03 3.19
C SER A 43 20.94 -1.75 4.34
N THR A 44 22.11 -2.31 4.04
CA THR A 44 23.04 -2.87 5.05
C THR A 44 23.34 -1.87 6.19
N ARG A 45 23.44 -0.57 5.86
CA ARG A 45 23.64 0.50 6.84
C ARG A 45 22.48 0.60 7.82
N THR A 46 21.25 0.45 7.35
CA THR A 46 20.03 0.49 8.17
C THR A 46 19.98 -0.67 9.16
N ILE A 47 20.32 -1.89 8.71
CA ILE A 47 20.41 -3.07 9.58
C ILE A 47 21.49 -2.89 10.64
N ARG A 48 22.71 -2.52 10.24
CA ARG A 48 23.82 -2.28 11.17
C ARG A 48 23.44 -1.28 12.26
N LYS A 49 22.76 -0.20 11.88
CA LYS A 49 22.31 0.80 12.84
C LYS A 49 21.27 0.26 13.82
N ALA A 50 20.31 -0.54 13.35
CA ALA A 50 19.35 -1.18 14.24
C ALA A 50 20.02 -2.17 15.23
N TYR A 51 20.99 -2.96 14.75
CA TYR A 51 21.73 -3.90 15.59
C TYR A 51 22.60 -3.18 16.62
N HIS A 52 23.30 -2.11 16.21
CA HIS A 52 24.06 -1.28 17.15
C HIS A 52 23.16 -0.64 18.21
N MET A 53 21.94 -0.21 17.88
CA MET A 53 21.02 0.30 18.90
C MET A 53 20.58 -0.79 19.89
N LEU A 54 20.42 -2.05 19.45
CA LEU A 54 20.13 -3.17 20.34
C LEU A 54 21.33 -3.51 21.23
N GLU A 55 22.55 -3.37 20.71
CA GLU A 55 23.80 -3.49 21.47
C GLU A 55 23.97 -2.35 22.50
N GLU A 56 23.76 -1.09 22.11
CA GLU A 56 23.73 0.08 23.00
C GLU A 56 22.66 -0.06 24.09
N GLY A 57 21.53 -0.67 23.75
CA GLY A 57 20.46 -1.02 24.69
C GLY A 57 20.76 -2.22 25.59
N GLY A 58 21.91 -2.89 25.42
CA GLY A 58 22.35 -4.02 26.24
C GLY A 58 21.70 -5.36 25.92
N TYR A 59 21.04 -5.49 24.76
CA TYR A 59 20.35 -6.72 24.35
C TYR A 59 21.24 -7.66 23.52
N LEU A 60 22.21 -7.09 22.78
CA LEU A 60 23.11 -7.84 21.89
C LEU A 60 24.59 -7.62 22.23
N SER A 61 25.41 -8.61 21.89
CA SER A 61 26.85 -8.49 21.72
C SER A 61 27.21 -8.68 20.25
N ILE A 62 27.89 -7.70 19.67
CA ILE A 62 28.33 -7.74 18.27
C ILE A 62 29.85 -7.89 18.22
N SER A 63 30.32 -9.01 17.67
CA SER A 63 31.74 -9.28 17.46
C SER A 63 32.11 -9.25 15.97
N ARG A 64 33.31 -8.78 15.64
CA ARG A 64 33.77 -8.72 14.23
C ARG A 64 33.76 -10.12 13.61
N GLY A 65 33.06 -10.26 12.47
CA GLY A 65 33.00 -11.51 11.71
C GLY A 65 32.07 -12.59 12.27
N ARG A 66 31.31 -12.30 13.33
CA ARG A 66 30.30 -13.21 13.91
C ARG A 66 28.91 -12.58 13.86
N ASN A 67 27.87 -13.42 13.92
CA ASN A 67 26.49 -12.95 14.07
C ASN A 67 26.30 -12.29 15.43
N ALA A 68 25.34 -11.37 15.53
CA ALA A 68 25.01 -10.72 16.80
C ALA A 68 24.36 -11.73 17.75
N VAL A 69 24.85 -11.83 18.98
CA VAL A 69 24.39 -12.78 20.00
C VAL A 69 23.56 -12.05 21.03
N VAL A 70 22.43 -12.62 21.45
CA VAL A 70 21.61 -12.08 22.54
C VAL A 70 22.32 -12.32 23.87
N ILE A 71 22.64 -11.25 24.60
CA ILE A 71 23.38 -11.33 25.88
C ILE A 71 22.51 -11.13 27.11
N ARG A 72 21.28 -10.65 26.93
CA ARG A 72 20.32 -10.46 28.00
C ARG A 72 18.92 -10.50 27.41
N GLY A 73 18.12 -11.50 27.77
CA GLY A 73 16.66 -11.36 27.71
C GLY A 73 16.28 -10.31 28.74
N ALA A 74 15.51 -9.27 28.38
CA ALA A 74 15.28 -8.22 29.37
C ALA A 74 14.53 -8.78 30.60
N PRO A 75 14.72 -8.19 31.80
CA PRO A 75 14.16 -8.73 33.02
C PRO A 75 12.64 -8.91 32.84
N GLY A 76 12.15 -10.14 33.06
CA GLY A 76 10.85 -10.66 32.58
C GLY A 76 9.56 -9.90 32.92
N GLY A 77 9.64 -8.75 33.59
CA GLY A 77 8.54 -7.78 33.76
C GLY A 77 8.61 -6.57 32.82
N GLN A 78 9.80 -5.97 32.61
CA GLN A 78 9.95 -4.70 31.88
C GLN A 78 9.67 -4.86 30.38
N CYS A 79 10.01 -6.01 29.78
CA CYS A 79 9.77 -6.26 28.36
C CYS A 79 8.29 -6.36 28.00
N ARG A 80 7.48 -6.94 28.90
CA ARG A 80 6.04 -7.07 28.70
C ARG A 80 5.37 -5.70 28.73
N GLU A 81 5.75 -4.85 29.69
CA GLU A 81 5.24 -3.48 29.81
C GLU A 81 5.59 -2.63 28.58
N VAL A 82 6.82 -2.72 28.06
CA VAL A 82 7.21 -1.99 26.84
C VAL A 82 6.42 -2.48 25.61
N CYS A 83 6.21 -3.80 25.47
CA CYS A 83 5.40 -4.35 24.38
C CYS A 83 3.93 -3.93 24.49
N VAL A 84 3.36 -3.96 25.70
CA VAL A 84 2.00 -3.48 25.99
C VAL A 84 1.87 -2.00 25.64
N ALA A 85 2.81 -1.15 26.06
CA ALA A 85 2.82 0.27 25.73
C ALA A 85 2.90 0.51 24.21
N TYR A 86 3.70 -0.29 23.49
CA TYR A 86 3.78 -0.21 22.03
C TYR A 86 2.43 -0.46 21.36
N PHE A 87 1.73 -1.53 21.75
CA PHE A 87 0.43 -1.91 21.19
C PHE A 87 -0.68 -0.97 21.65
N ALA A 88 -0.69 -0.55 22.91
CA ALA A 88 -1.66 0.41 23.45
C ALA A 88 -1.60 1.76 22.71
N ALA A 89 -0.40 2.24 22.38
CA ALA A 89 -0.20 3.45 21.58
C ALA A 89 -0.57 3.29 20.10
N ARG A 90 -0.90 2.10 19.61
CA ARG A 90 -1.27 1.83 18.21
C ARG A 90 -2.62 1.16 18.07
N ARG A 91 -3.35 1.01 19.17
CA ARG A 91 -4.59 0.22 19.27
C ARG A 91 -5.56 0.60 18.17
N ASP A 92 -5.85 1.88 18.02
CA ASP A 92 -6.91 2.33 17.11
C ASP A 92 -6.51 2.12 15.65
N ALA A 93 -5.26 2.47 15.30
CA ALA A 93 -4.72 2.24 13.96
C ALA A 93 -4.67 0.75 13.61
N ILE A 94 -4.35 -0.11 14.57
CA ILE A 94 -4.29 -1.55 14.39
C ILE A 94 -5.68 -2.18 14.20
N LEU A 95 -6.67 -1.77 15.00
CA LEU A 95 -8.05 -2.25 14.89
C LEU A 95 -8.68 -1.81 13.56
N ASP A 96 -8.42 -0.58 13.16
CA ASP A 96 -8.83 -0.03 11.86
C ASP A 96 -8.13 -0.75 10.69
N LEU A 97 -6.83 -0.98 10.81
CA LEU A 97 -6.04 -1.72 9.81
C LEU A 97 -6.54 -3.16 9.65
N SER A 98 -6.87 -3.83 10.76
CA SER A 98 -7.46 -5.18 10.78
C SER A 98 -8.82 -5.21 10.07
N TRP A 99 -9.67 -4.22 10.36
CA TRP A 99 -10.97 -4.07 9.72
C TRP A 99 -10.84 -3.87 8.21
N MET A 100 -9.92 -2.98 7.78
CA MET A 100 -9.66 -2.73 6.37
C MET A 100 -9.09 -3.97 5.68
N ALA A 101 -8.08 -4.59 6.29
CA ALA A 101 -7.43 -5.79 5.78
C ALA A 101 -8.42 -6.94 5.56
N LYS A 102 -9.37 -7.15 6.48
CA LYS A 102 -10.46 -8.12 6.33
C LYS A 102 -11.29 -7.90 5.06
N LYS A 103 -11.46 -6.67 4.63
CA LYS A 103 -12.28 -6.32 3.47
C LYS A 103 -11.52 -6.41 2.16
N ILE A 104 -10.26 -5.95 2.12
CA ILE A 104 -9.53 -5.77 0.85
C ILE A 104 -8.60 -6.93 0.50
N LEU A 105 -8.02 -7.62 1.50
CA LEU A 105 -7.06 -8.69 1.25
C LEU A 105 -7.68 -9.98 0.69
N PRO A 106 -8.95 -10.36 0.99
CA PRO A 106 -9.50 -11.58 0.44
C PRO A 106 -9.49 -11.65 -1.09
N GLU A 107 -9.90 -10.58 -1.78
CA GLU A 107 -9.92 -10.57 -3.25
C GLU A 107 -8.50 -10.57 -3.84
N ILE A 108 -7.56 -9.85 -3.21
CA ILE A 108 -6.15 -9.86 -3.60
C ILE A 108 -5.58 -11.29 -3.50
N PHE A 109 -5.83 -11.97 -2.37
CA PHE A 109 -5.33 -13.32 -2.12
C PHE A 109 -5.98 -14.35 -3.04
N LEU A 110 -7.29 -14.25 -3.23
CA LEU A 110 -8.02 -15.10 -4.15
C LEU A 110 -7.42 -15.00 -5.54
N ARG A 111 -7.21 -13.78 -6.04
CA ARG A 111 -6.59 -13.58 -7.35
C ARG A 111 -5.16 -14.12 -7.40
N GLY A 112 -4.39 -13.98 -6.34
CA GLY A 112 -3.06 -14.57 -6.21
C GLY A 112 -3.06 -16.10 -6.37
N PHE A 113 -3.95 -16.79 -5.65
CA PHE A 113 -4.13 -18.24 -5.76
C PHE A 113 -4.62 -18.67 -7.15
N LEU A 114 -5.61 -17.98 -7.72
CA LEU A 114 -6.17 -18.32 -9.03
C LEU A 114 -5.11 -18.22 -10.15
N MET A 115 -4.20 -17.27 -10.03
CA MET A 115 -3.09 -17.05 -10.97
C MET A 115 -1.88 -17.96 -10.74
N MET A 116 -1.85 -18.71 -9.63
CA MET A 116 -0.75 -19.61 -9.29
C MET A 116 -0.87 -20.92 -10.08
N ASP A 117 0.27 -21.38 -10.60
CA ASP A 117 0.41 -22.67 -11.29
C ASP A 117 0.72 -23.82 -10.31
N GLY A 118 0.76 -25.05 -10.83
CA GLY A 118 1.00 -26.26 -10.02
C GLY A 118 2.32 -26.20 -9.24
N GLU A 119 3.41 -25.81 -9.91
CA GLU A 119 4.73 -25.67 -9.27
C GLU A 119 4.71 -24.60 -8.17
N GLY A 120 4.03 -23.48 -8.40
CA GLY A 120 3.82 -22.43 -7.41
C GLY A 120 3.08 -22.95 -6.17
N LEU A 121 2.05 -23.77 -6.35
CA LEU A 121 1.26 -24.37 -5.27
C LEU A 121 2.07 -25.39 -4.47
N ASP A 122 2.85 -26.24 -5.13
CA ASP A 122 3.74 -27.21 -4.47
C ASP A 122 4.81 -26.50 -3.65
N GLY A 123 5.41 -25.45 -4.22
CA GLY A 123 6.33 -24.59 -3.48
C GLY A 123 5.67 -23.94 -2.27
N LEU A 124 4.44 -23.42 -2.42
CA LEU A 124 3.70 -22.82 -1.31
C LEU A 124 3.44 -23.86 -0.21
N ALA A 125 3.02 -25.07 -0.54
CA ALA A 125 2.80 -26.16 0.42
C ALA A 125 4.06 -26.44 1.27
N LEU A 126 5.23 -26.58 0.63
CA LEU A 126 6.52 -26.75 1.33
C LEU A 126 6.88 -25.58 2.25
N SER A 127 6.43 -24.37 1.92
CA SER A 127 6.67 -23.17 2.74
C SER A 127 5.71 -23.14 3.94
N VAL A 128 4.47 -23.59 3.74
CA VAL A 128 3.43 -23.69 4.77
C VAL A 128 3.82 -24.69 5.84
N GLU A 129 4.45 -25.82 5.51
CA GLU A 129 4.91 -26.80 6.51
C GLU A 129 5.82 -26.18 7.61
N LYS A 130 6.64 -25.21 7.21
CA LYS A 130 7.58 -24.46 8.07
C LYS A 130 6.92 -23.29 8.80
N MET A 131 5.65 -22.99 8.49
CA MET A 131 4.95 -21.83 9.03
C MET A 131 4.65 -22.01 10.51
N ARG A 132 5.08 -21.03 11.31
CA ARG A 132 4.79 -20.94 12.75
C ARG A 132 4.13 -19.61 13.04
N ILE A 133 3.20 -19.56 13.99
CA ILE A 133 2.50 -18.31 14.34
C ILE A 133 3.45 -17.22 14.84
N GLN A 134 4.54 -17.65 15.47
CA GLN A 134 5.59 -16.82 16.02
C GLN A 134 6.62 -16.38 14.96
N ASN A 135 6.63 -17.03 13.79
CA ASN A 135 7.60 -16.79 12.72
C ASN A 135 7.02 -15.90 11.60
N LEU A 136 7.11 -14.57 11.81
CA LEU A 136 6.66 -13.59 10.84
C LEU A 136 7.37 -13.73 9.48
N GLN A 137 8.66 -14.09 9.45
CA GLN A 137 9.42 -14.20 8.20
C GLN A 137 8.82 -15.28 7.28
N THR A 138 8.60 -16.49 7.81
CA THR A 138 8.06 -17.59 7.01
C THR A 138 6.61 -17.32 6.57
N GLN A 139 5.82 -16.69 7.43
CA GLN A 139 4.48 -16.22 7.06
C GLN A 139 4.56 -15.22 5.90
N LEU A 140 5.39 -14.19 6.02
CA LEU A 140 5.59 -13.17 4.98
C LEU A 140 6.11 -13.77 3.68
N GLN A 141 6.97 -14.79 3.72
CA GLN A 141 7.41 -15.52 2.53
C GLN A 141 6.25 -16.23 1.83
N CYS A 142 5.40 -16.95 2.58
CA CYS A 142 4.22 -17.60 2.02
C CYS A 142 3.26 -16.58 1.40
N PHE A 143 3.01 -15.47 2.10
CA PHE A 143 2.19 -14.39 1.60
C PHE A 143 2.77 -13.74 0.33
N CYS A 144 4.06 -13.40 0.32
CA CYS A 144 4.73 -12.89 -0.86
C CYS A 144 4.63 -13.86 -2.05
N ARG A 145 4.69 -15.17 -1.80
CA ARG A 145 4.53 -16.21 -2.84
C ARG A 145 3.12 -16.22 -3.41
N ILE A 146 2.09 -16.06 -2.57
CA ILE A 146 0.69 -15.91 -3.02
C ILE A 146 0.50 -14.64 -3.87
N LEU A 147 1.18 -13.54 -3.51
CA LEU A 147 1.06 -12.27 -4.23
C LEU A 147 1.93 -12.19 -5.49
N ALA A 148 2.97 -13.03 -5.61
CA ALA A 148 3.95 -12.97 -6.68
C ALA A 148 3.33 -13.08 -8.11
N PRO A 149 2.37 -13.98 -8.37
CA PRO A 149 1.73 -14.09 -9.69
C PRO A 149 1.01 -12.81 -10.16
N LEU A 150 0.64 -11.91 -9.23
CA LEU A 150 -0.01 -10.64 -9.57
C LEU A 150 0.95 -9.63 -10.20
N GLY A 151 2.27 -9.84 -10.09
CA GLY A 151 3.29 -8.99 -10.71
C GLY A 151 3.31 -7.54 -10.20
N ASN A 152 2.83 -7.31 -8.97
CA ASN A 152 2.60 -5.97 -8.43
C ASN A 152 3.40 -5.70 -7.14
N PRO A 153 4.58 -5.07 -7.27
CA PRO A 153 5.40 -4.66 -6.13
C PRO A 153 4.71 -3.71 -5.14
N LEU A 154 3.71 -2.92 -5.55
CA LEU A 154 2.95 -2.07 -4.62
C LEU A 154 2.11 -2.91 -3.67
N LEU A 155 1.46 -3.98 -4.16
CA LEU A 155 0.72 -4.92 -3.32
C LEU A 155 1.63 -5.59 -2.29
N THR A 156 2.78 -6.12 -2.72
CA THR A 156 3.75 -6.75 -1.82
C THR A 156 4.29 -5.75 -0.80
N SER A 157 4.59 -4.52 -1.22
CA SER A 157 5.07 -3.45 -0.34
C SER A 157 4.02 -3.03 0.69
N PHE A 158 2.76 -2.88 0.27
CA PHE A 158 1.65 -2.59 1.16
C PHE A 158 1.43 -3.71 2.18
N PHE A 159 1.39 -4.96 1.72
CA PHE A 159 1.24 -6.12 2.59
C PHE A 159 2.39 -6.23 3.61
N TRP A 160 3.61 -5.92 3.20
CA TRP A 160 4.76 -5.84 4.09
C TRP A 160 4.56 -4.76 5.17
N GLU A 161 4.15 -3.55 4.78
CA GLU A 161 3.97 -2.44 5.70
C GLU A 161 2.88 -2.72 6.74
N ILE A 162 1.73 -3.28 6.34
CA ILE A 162 0.65 -3.64 7.27
C ILE A 162 1.10 -4.72 8.26
N SER A 163 1.90 -5.69 7.80
CA SER A 163 2.37 -6.80 8.63
C SER A 163 3.39 -6.32 9.67
N VAL A 164 4.31 -5.44 9.25
CA VAL A 164 5.34 -4.87 10.12
C VAL A 164 4.79 -3.84 11.09
N PHE A 165 3.79 -3.04 10.68
CA PHE A 165 3.14 -2.09 11.58
C PHE A 165 2.29 -2.80 12.63
N SER A 166 1.53 -3.81 12.22
CA SER A 166 0.60 -4.50 13.10
C SER A 166 1.29 -5.45 14.08
N ARG A 167 2.42 -6.07 13.70
CA ARG A 167 3.21 -6.94 14.61
C ARG A 167 2.37 -8.05 15.27
N MET A 168 1.31 -8.49 14.59
CA MET A 168 0.26 -9.33 15.17
C MET A 168 0.74 -10.67 15.70
N THR A 169 1.74 -11.26 15.06
CA THR A 169 2.40 -12.50 15.50
C THR A 169 2.99 -12.39 16.91
N TYR A 170 3.28 -11.18 17.38
CA TYR A 170 3.91 -10.90 18.67
C TYR A 170 2.89 -10.53 19.76
N LEU A 171 1.75 -9.97 19.37
CA LEU A 171 0.65 -9.68 20.29
C LEU A 171 0.16 -10.96 20.98
N ARG A 172 0.18 -12.10 20.27
CA ARG A 172 -0.26 -13.41 20.78
C ARG A 172 0.71 -14.02 21.78
N GLY A 173 2.02 -13.96 21.50
CA GLY A 173 3.07 -14.45 22.41
C GLY A 173 3.14 -13.72 23.76
N LEU A 174 2.43 -12.60 23.94
CA LEU A 174 2.27 -11.93 25.24
C LEU A 174 1.34 -12.68 26.20
N PHE A 175 0.46 -13.56 25.70
CA PHE A 175 -0.64 -14.13 26.46
C PHE A 175 -0.75 -15.66 26.38
N THR A 176 -0.10 -16.30 25.39
CA THR A 176 -0.21 -17.73 25.12
C THR A 176 1.06 -18.51 25.46
N ASP A 177 0.90 -19.74 25.96
CA ASP A 177 2.03 -20.64 26.23
C ASP A 177 2.54 -21.36 24.96
N GLU A 178 3.62 -22.13 25.09
CA GLU A 178 4.23 -22.85 23.96
C GLU A 178 3.31 -23.89 23.32
N ALA A 179 2.50 -24.59 24.13
CA ALA A 179 1.59 -25.62 23.64
C ALA A 179 0.42 -25.02 22.84
N GLU A 180 -0.10 -23.87 23.29
CA GLU A 180 -1.11 -23.11 22.56
C GLU A 180 -0.54 -22.55 21.25
N ASN A 181 0.68 -22.00 21.28
CA ASN A 181 1.37 -21.50 20.09
C ASN A 181 1.61 -22.59 19.03
N GLU A 182 1.93 -23.83 19.43
CA GLU A 182 2.08 -24.94 18.48
C GLU A 182 0.72 -25.36 17.90
N ARG A 183 -0.33 -25.43 18.72
CA ARG A 183 -1.70 -25.72 18.25
C ARG A 183 -2.18 -24.69 17.24
N ASP A 184 -1.89 -23.42 17.49
CA ASP A 184 -2.24 -22.33 16.58
C ASP A 184 -1.43 -22.35 15.29
N SER A 185 -0.14 -22.71 15.39
CA SER A 185 0.70 -22.94 14.23
C SER A 185 0.13 -24.07 13.37
N GLU A 186 -0.31 -25.18 13.98
CA GLU A 186 -0.96 -26.28 13.28
C GLU A 186 -2.27 -25.86 12.61
N ASN A 187 -3.12 -25.12 13.31
CA ASN A 187 -4.35 -24.58 12.74
C ASN A 187 -4.08 -23.61 11.58
N LEU A 188 -3.02 -22.80 11.69
CA LEU A 188 -2.60 -21.90 10.62
C LEU A 188 -2.17 -22.70 9.38
N ARG A 189 -1.29 -23.70 9.55
CA ARG A 189 -0.85 -24.59 8.46
C ARG A 189 -2.02 -25.27 7.78
N ARG A 190 -2.92 -25.87 8.57
CA ARG A 190 -4.13 -26.55 8.08
C ARG A 190 -4.98 -25.63 7.20
N ARG A 191 -5.24 -24.39 7.63
CA ARG A 191 -6.03 -23.43 6.86
C ARG A 191 -5.41 -23.09 5.51
N PHE A 192 -4.08 -22.94 5.45
CA PHE A 192 -3.39 -22.71 4.17
C PHE A 192 -3.44 -23.94 3.28
N MET A 193 -3.26 -25.14 3.84
CA MET A 193 -3.38 -26.39 3.08
C MET A 193 -4.79 -26.56 2.50
N GLU A 194 -5.84 -26.25 3.26
CA GLU A 194 -7.22 -26.26 2.76
C GLU A 194 -7.43 -25.31 1.57
N MET A 195 -6.78 -24.13 1.57
CA MET A 195 -6.83 -23.21 0.43
C MET A 195 -6.06 -23.76 -0.78
N ILE A 196 -4.90 -24.37 -0.57
CA ILE A 196 -4.12 -25.01 -1.63
C ILE A 196 -4.90 -26.16 -2.26
N ASP A 197 -5.53 -27.00 -1.43
CA ASP A 197 -6.33 -28.13 -1.89
C ASP A 197 -7.59 -27.68 -2.65
N ALA A 198 -8.28 -26.64 -2.15
CA ALA A 198 -9.40 -26.04 -2.87
C ALA A 198 -8.95 -25.49 -4.24
N ARG A 199 -7.77 -24.85 -4.31
CA ARG A 199 -7.21 -24.37 -5.58
C ARG A 199 -6.84 -25.51 -6.53
N ARG A 200 -6.25 -26.61 -6.03
CA ARG A 200 -5.92 -27.81 -6.81
C ARG A 200 -7.16 -28.53 -7.34
N ALA A 201 -8.24 -28.51 -6.57
CA ALA A 201 -9.55 -29.04 -6.96
C ALA A 201 -10.35 -28.09 -7.87
N GLU A 202 -9.79 -26.93 -8.24
CA GLU A 202 -10.44 -25.88 -9.04
C GLU A 202 -11.75 -25.33 -8.43
N ASP A 203 -11.97 -25.53 -7.13
CA ASP A 203 -13.14 -25.08 -6.39
C ASP A 203 -12.96 -23.62 -5.93
N SER A 204 -13.22 -22.69 -6.85
CA SER A 204 -13.02 -21.26 -6.64
C SER A 204 -13.94 -20.67 -5.55
N GLU A 205 -15.13 -21.23 -5.36
CA GLU A 205 -16.09 -20.73 -4.38
C GLU A 205 -15.73 -21.17 -2.96
N ARG A 206 -15.30 -22.44 -2.81
CA ARG A 206 -14.71 -22.91 -1.55
C ARG A 206 -13.44 -22.13 -1.21
N LEU A 207 -12.56 -21.90 -2.18
CA LEU A 207 -11.35 -21.10 -1.98
C LEU A 207 -11.68 -19.68 -1.51
N ARG A 208 -12.62 -18.99 -2.18
CA ARG A 208 -13.11 -17.67 -1.76
C ARG A 208 -13.62 -17.69 -0.32
N THR A 209 -14.45 -18.69 0.02
CA THR A 209 -14.99 -18.85 1.37
C THR A 209 -13.90 -19.05 2.43
N LEU A 210 -12.91 -19.91 2.15
CA LEU A 210 -11.79 -20.18 3.06
C LEU A 210 -10.94 -18.92 3.30
N ILE A 211 -10.64 -18.17 2.24
CA ILE A 211 -9.87 -16.92 2.32
C ILE A 211 -10.64 -15.85 3.11
N CYS A 212 -11.92 -15.62 2.80
CA CYS A 212 -12.76 -14.69 3.54
C CYS A 212 -12.84 -15.05 5.03
N ARG A 213 -13.01 -16.34 5.34
CA ARG A 213 -13.03 -16.85 6.71
C ARG A 213 -11.69 -16.64 7.42
N PHE A 214 -10.57 -16.87 6.74
CA PHE A 214 -9.23 -16.66 7.31
C PHE A 214 -9.03 -15.21 7.77
N PHE A 215 -9.27 -14.24 6.88
CA PHE A 215 -9.12 -12.82 7.23
C PHE A 215 -10.18 -12.35 8.23
N GLY A 216 -11.39 -12.93 8.19
CA GLY A 216 -12.42 -12.71 9.22
C GLY A 216 -11.96 -13.15 10.61
N ASN A 217 -11.37 -14.34 10.70
CA ASN A 217 -10.84 -14.86 11.95
C ASN A 217 -9.66 -14.03 12.47
N CYS A 218 -8.80 -13.53 11.58
CA CYS A 218 -7.73 -12.59 11.97
C CYS A 218 -8.32 -11.35 12.64
N ASP A 219 -9.35 -10.73 12.07
CA ASP A 219 -9.97 -9.52 12.65
C ASP A 219 -10.62 -9.78 14.01
N VAL A 220 -11.33 -10.90 14.16
CA VAL A 220 -11.89 -11.32 15.46
C VAL A 220 -10.77 -11.50 16.50
N HIS A 221 -9.67 -12.14 16.11
CA HIS A 221 -8.55 -12.39 17.00
C HIS A 221 -7.85 -11.09 17.45
N VAL A 222 -7.62 -10.16 16.53
CA VAL A 222 -7.06 -8.83 16.86
C VAL A 222 -7.97 -8.11 17.85
N ARG A 223 -9.28 -8.07 17.61
CA ARG A 223 -10.24 -7.43 18.51
C ARG A 223 -10.24 -8.05 19.91
N ALA A 224 -10.21 -9.38 19.99
CA ALA A 224 -10.15 -10.09 21.27
C ALA A 224 -8.91 -9.70 22.07
N HIS A 225 -7.72 -9.69 21.43
CA HIS A 225 -6.47 -9.32 22.11
C HIS A 225 -6.48 -7.89 22.63
N PHE A 226 -7.02 -6.93 21.88
CA PHE A 226 -7.13 -5.55 22.37
C PHE A 226 -8.22 -5.39 23.44
N GLY A 227 -9.24 -6.25 23.46
CA GLY A 227 -10.17 -6.35 24.58
C GLY A 227 -9.47 -6.82 25.86
N GLU A 228 -8.67 -7.88 25.77
CA GLU A 228 -7.85 -8.37 26.89
C GLU A 228 -6.83 -7.34 27.36
N LEU A 229 -6.13 -6.67 26.43
CA LEU A 229 -5.19 -5.61 26.74
C LEU A 229 -5.86 -4.46 27.51
N ALA A 230 -7.03 -4.01 27.06
CA ALA A 230 -7.79 -2.95 27.70
C ALA A 230 -8.31 -3.34 29.09
N SER A 231 -8.59 -4.62 29.33
CA SER A 231 -8.97 -5.12 30.65
C SER A 231 -7.81 -5.13 31.66
N ARG A 232 -6.56 -5.18 31.18
CA ARG A 232 -5.36 -5.31 32.00
C ARG A 232 -4.55 -4.02 32.12
N TYR A 233 -4.68 -3.10 31.15
CA TYR A 233 -3.85 -1.90 31.03
C TYR A 233 -4.64 -0.71 30.50
N ALA A 234 -4.33 0.49 31.02
CA ALA A 234 -4.93 1.73 30.53
C ALA A 234 -4.42 2.06 29.11
N PRO A 235 -5.28 2.58 28.21
CA PRO A 235 -4.85 3.01 26.89
C PRO A 235 -3.86 4.18 26.99
N ALA A 236 -2.91 4.22 26.06
CA ALA A 236 -2.01 5.36 25.92
C ALA A 236 -2.79 6.60 25.45
N SER A 237 -2.46 7.78 26.00
CA SER A 237 -3.14 9.04 25.69
C SER A 237 -2.92 9.53 24.25
N GLU A 238 -1.83 9.12 23.60
CA GLU A 238 -1.52 9.48 22.21
C GLU A 238 -1.48 8.23 21.32
N GLN A 239 -2.29 8.23 20.25
CA GLN A 239 -2.36 7.14 19.29
C GLN A 239 -1.47 7.41 18.07
N VAL A 240 -0.71 6.40 17.65
CA VAL A 240 0.17 6.44 16.49
C VAL A 240 -0.59 5.93 15.25
N PRO A 241 -0.77 6.77 14.21
CA PRO A 241 -1.51 6.37 13.01
C PRO A 241 -0.69 5.43 12.12
N PHE A 242 -1.39 4.64 11.32
CA PHE A 242 -0.79 3.89 10.22
C PHE A 242 -0.43 4.84 9.07
N THR A 243 0.73 4.60 8.43
CA THR A 243 1.19 5.36 7.25
C THR A 243 1.78 4.40 6.24
N TRP A 244 1.36 4.44 4.98
CA TRP A 244 1.89 3.56 3.95
C TRP A 244 3.09 4.20 3.22
N ARG A 245 4.28 3.62 3.42
CA ARG A 245 5.53 4.15 2.88
C ARG A 245 5.85 3.58 1.50
N VAL A 246 5.10 4.00 0.48
CA VAL A 246 5.19 3.53 -0.92
C VAL A 246 6.63 3.49 -1.47
N TYR A 247 7.43 4.53 -1.20
CA TYR A 247 8.83 4.58 -1.62
C TYR A 247 9.74 4.20 -0.45
N LYS A 248 10.27 2.97 -0.41
CA LYS A 248 11.42 2.62 0.46
C LYS A 248 12.67 3.33 -0.10
N GLY A 249 13.36 4.20 0.67
CA GLY A 249 14.66 4.79 0.26
C GLY A 249 14.75 6.31 -0.01
N ARG A 250 14.12 6.89 -1.07
CA ARG A 250 14.09 8.37 -1.38
C ARG A 250 12.66 8.87 -1.73
N PRO A 251 12.12 9.97 -1.14
CA PRO A 251 10.78 10.42 -1.49
C PRO A 251 10.90 11.10 -2.85
N GLN A 252 10.11 10.65 -3.82
CA GLN A 252 10.11 11.19 -5.17
C GLN A 252 9.30 12.50 -5.22
N GLN A 253 9.65 13.47 -4.35
CA GLN A 253 8.88 14.70 -4.13
C GLN A 253 8.62 15.46 -5.43
N GLY A 254 9.63 15.59 -6.31
CA GLY A 254 9.44 16.24 -7.60
C GLY A 254 8.44 15.52 -8.51
N PHE A 255 8.35 14.20 -8.42
CA PHE A 255 7.35 13.42 -9.17
C PHE A 255 5.95 13.60 -8.61
N PHE A 256 5.80 13.57 -7.28
CA PHE A 256 4.54 13.89 -6.61
C PHE A 256 4.02 15.29 -6.99
N ILE A 257 4.92 16.27 -7.00
CA ILE A 257 4.57 17.65 -7.40
C ILE A 257 4.23 17.68 -8.89
N ALA A 258 4.96 16.96 -9.75
CA ALA A 258 4.61 16.83 -11.17
C ALA A 258 3.16 16.32 -11.32
N MET A 259 2.76 15.30 -10.57
CA MET A 259 1.40 14.73 -10.64
C MET A 259 0.34 15.74 -10.18
N LYS A 260 0.60 16.49 -9.11
CA LYS A 260 -0.31 17.55 -8.65
C LYS A 260 -0.45 18.66 -9.69
N LEU A 261 0.65 19.11 -10.28
CA LEU A 261 0.62 20.12 -11.34
C LEU A 261 -0.08 19.61 -12.61
N ILE A 262 0.18 18.36 -13.03
CA ILE A 262 -0.53 17.72 -14.14
C ILE A 262 -2.03 17.68 -13.88
N ARG A 263 -2.46 17.32 -12.65
CA ARG A 263 -3.88 17.33 -12.26
C ARG A 263 -4.48 18.73 -12.31
N LYS A 264 -3.78 19.75 -11.80
CA LYS A 264 -4.22 21.17 -11.85
C LYS A 264 -4.35 21.69 -13.30
N ILE A 265 -3.37 21.41 -14.16
CA ILE A 265 -3.43 21.74 -15.60
C ILE A 265 -4.65 21.05 -16.24
N TYR A 266 -4.87 19.78 -15.90
CA TYR A 266 -5.95 19.01 -16.48
C TYR A 266 -7.35 19.46 -15.98
N ALA A 267 -7.45 19.89 -14.73
CA ALA A 267 -8.66 20.49 -14.17
C ALA A 267 -8.93 21.92 -14.67
N GLU A 268 -8.10 22.46 -15.57
CA GLU A 268 -8.11 23.84 -16.05
C GLU A 268 -7.88 24.90 -14.97
N ASP A 269 -7.31 24.50 -13.82
CA ASP A 269 -6.81 25.43 -12.80
C ASP A 269 -5.62 26.26 -13.35
N TYR A 270 -4.88 25.71 -14.32
CA TYR A 270 -3.88 26.41 -15.12
C TYR A 270 -4.19 26.24 -16.61
N ARG A 271 -4.55 27.33 -17.29
CA ARG A 271 -5.02 27.31 -18.68
C ARG A 271 -3.85 27.29 -19.68
N LEU A 272 -4.14 26.89 -20.92
CA LEU A 272 -3.16 26.95 -22.01
C LEU A 272 -2.68 28.39 -22.20
N GLY A 273 -1.35 28.57 -22.25
CA GLY A 273 -0.72 29.89 -22.33
C GLY A 273 -0.55 30.61 -20.99
N GLU A 274 -1.08 30.06 -19.89
CA GLU A 274 -0.90 30.62 -18.54
C GLU A 274 0.46 30.22 -17.95
N PHE A 275 1.06 31.12 -17.19
CA PHE A 275 2.30 30.85 -16.45
C PHE A 275 1.98 30.14 -15.13
N LEU A 276 2.71 29.07 -14.86
CA LEU A 276 2.74 28.46 -13.54
C LEU A 276 3.37 29.43 -12.53
N PRO A 277 3.03 29.32 -11.23
CA PRO A 277 3.70 30.09 -10.18
C PRO A 277 5.23 29.90 -10.23
N SER A 278 5.97 30.85 -9.67
CA SER A 278 7.43 30.80 -9.76
C SER A 278 7.99 29.56 -9.06
N ALA A 279 9.22 29.17 -9.41
CA ALA A 279 9.85 28.03 -8.76
C ALA A 279 10.06 28.24 -7.25
N ALA A 280 10.06 29.49 -6.77
CA ALA A 280 10.12 29.83 -5.35
C ALA A 280 8.75 29.67 -4.70
N ASP A 281 7.69 30.19 -5.31
CA ASP A 281 6.32 30.09 -4.78
C ASP A 281 5.87 28.62 -4.68
N LEU A 282 6.15 27.83 -5.72
CA LEU A 282 5.89 26.39 -5.69
C LEU A 282 6.75 25.67 -4.64
N ALA A 283 7.98 26.12 -4.40
CA ALA A 283 8.85 25.50 -3.40
C ALA A 283 8.30 25.74 -1.98
N GLU A 284 7.78 26.94 -1.73
CA GLU A 284 7.07 27.30 -0.51
C GLU A 284 5.75 26.52 -0.37
N GLU A 285 4.89 26.52 -1.40
CA GLU A 285 3.59 25.83 -1.41
C GLU A 285 3.74 24.33 -1.05
N TYR A 286 4.73 23.66 -1.64
CA TYR A 286 4.93 22.23 -1.45
C TYR A 286 5.94 21.87 -0.35
N GLY A 287 6.55 22.85 0.32
CA GLY A 287 7.55 22.63 1.36
C GLY A 287 8.79 21.87 0.89
N VAL A 288 9.29 22.17 -0.32
CA VAL A 288 10.47 21.51 -0.92
C VAL A 288 11.53 22.51 -1.38
N SER A 289 12.71 22.03 -1.76
CA SER A 289 13.73 22.91 -2.32
C SER A 289 13.34 23.44 -3.71
N VAL A 290 13.76 24.68 -4.04
CA VAL A 290 13.61 25.28 -5.37
C VAL A 290 14.23 24.38 -6.46
N ILE A 291 15.34 23.69 -6.16
CA ILE A 291 15.98 22.75 -7.09
C ILE A 291 15.04 21.56 -7.41
N THR A 292 14.28 21.08 -6.43
CA THR A 292 13.27 20.03 -6.63
C THR A 292 12.17 20.52 -7.57
N ILE A 293 11.69 21.76 -7.40
CA ILE A 293 10.69 22.34 -8.32
C ILE A 293 11.26 22.53 -9.72
N ARG A 294 12.46 23.09 -9.87
CA ARG A 294 13.09 23.26 -11.20
C ARG A 294 13.21 21.93 -11.94
N ARG A 295 13.62 20.87 -11.25
CA ARG A 295 13.65 19.51 -11.84
C ARG A 295 12.27 18.99 -12.22
N THR A 296 11.24 19.36 -11.46
CA THR A 296 9.84 19.03 -11.74
C THR A 296 9.34 19.73 -12.99
N LEU A 297 9.61 21.03 -13.14
CA LEU A 297 9.23 21.81 -14.32
C LEU A 297 9.97 21.30 -15.58
N VAL A 298 11.24 20.91 -15.46
CA VAL A 298 11.98 20.23 -16.55
C VAL A 298 11.31 18.92 -16.96
N LEU A 299 10.80 18.14 -16.00
CA LEU A 299 10.06 16.91 -16.30
C LEU A 299 8.75 17.20 -17.03
N LEU A 300 7.98 18.21 -16.59
CA LEU A 300 6.76 18.64 -17.29
C LEU A 300 7.05 19.11 -18.72
N GLY A 301 8.17 19.80 -18.93
CA GLY A 301 8.59 20.22 -20.27
C GLY A 301 9.00 19.05 -21.17
N ARG A 302 9.69 18.03 -20.63
CA ARG A 302 9.99 16.79 -21.38
C ARG A 302 8.74 16.00 -21.75
N LEU A 303 7.67 16.15 -20.98
CA LEU A 303 6.38 15.56 -21.29
C LEU A 303 5.60 16.40 -22.32
N GLY A 304 6.07 17.59 -22.69
CA GLY A 304 5.38 18.49 -23.62
C GLY A 304 4.18 19.21 -23.00
N LEU A 305 4.14 19.34 -21.67
CA LEU A 305 3.05 20.02 -20.96
C LEU A 305 3.35 21.49 -20.68
N THR A 306 4.64 21.84 -20.61
CA THR A 306 5.08 23.19 -20.26
C THR A 306 6.30 23.61 -21.05
N GLU A 307 6.45 24.90 -21.29
CA GLU A 307 7.63 25.51 -21.87
C GLU A 307 8.24 26.48 -20.86
N THR A 308 9.57 26.43 -20.65
CA THR A 308 10.26 27.40 -19.78
C THR A 308 10.91 28.47 -20.64
N ILE A 309 10.52 29.73 -20.41
CA ILE A 309 11.07 30.90 -21.09
C ILE A 309 12.00 31.61 -20.11
N ASN A 310 13.28 31.72 -20.50
CA ASN A 310 14.31 32.36 -19.69
C ASN A 310 13.88 33.78 -19.27
N GLY A 311 13.94 34.07 -17.96
CA GLY A 311 13.57 35.36 -17.39
C GLY A 311 12.07 35.64 -17.28
N ARG A 312 11.18 34.80 -17.84
CA ARG A 312 9.72 34.99 -17.79
C ARG A 312 8.96 33.94 -16.99
N GLY A 313 9.50 32.73 -16.88
CA GLY A 313 8.89 31.63 -16.11
C GLY A 313 8.47 30.45 -16.98
N THR A 314 7.67 29.55 -16.41
CA THR A 314 7.21 28.32 -17.08
C THR A 314 5.73 28.43 -17.42
N ARG A 315 5.37 28.19 -18.68
CA ARG A 315 4.01 28.36 -19.21
C ARG A 315 3.43 27.03 -19.67
N VAL A 316 2.12 26.83 -19.50
CA VAL A 316 1.41 25.64 -20.00
C VAL A 316 1.26 25.73 -21.53
N ILE A 317 1.60 24.64 -22.24
CA ILE A 317 1.53 24.58 -23.70
C ILE A 317 0.60 23.45 -24.18
N PRO A 318 0.05 23.53 -25.40
CA PRO A 318 -0.61 22.40 -26.02
C PRO A 318 0.38 21.25 -26.20
N GLN A 319 0.02 20.05 -25.73
CA GLN A 319 0.90 18.90 -25.87
C GLN A 319 0.86 18.32 -27.28
N GLU A 320 2.02 18.21 -27.90
CA GLU A 320 2.22 17.52 -29.17
C GLU A 320 2.42 16.02 -28.96
N GLU A 321 1.83 15.20 -29.83
CA GLU A 321 1.91 13.74 -29.71
C GLU A 321 3.34 13.21 -29.85
N SER A 322 4.14 13.80 -30.75
CA SER A 322 5.55 13.46 -30.97
C SER A 322 6.38 13.66 -29.70
N VAL A 323 6.25 14.82 -29.05
CA VAL A 323 6.96 15.18 -27.81
C VAL A 323 6.51 14.27 -26.68
N ALA A 324 5.22 14.02 -26.55
CA ALA A 324 4.66 13.12 -25.55
C ALA A 324 5.24 11.69 -25.71
N ARG A 325 5.27 11.16 -26.94
CA ARG A 325 5.86 9.84 -27.24
C ARG A 325 7.33 9.76 -26.88
N GLN A 326 8.12 10.80 -27.15
CA GLN A 326 9.53 10.85 -26.74
C GLN A 326 9.66 10.92 -25.21
N GLY A 327 8.84 11.75 -24.56
CA GLY A 327 8.79 11.87 -23.10
C GLY A 327 8.48 10.55 -22.39
N LEU A 328 7.59 9.72 -22.97
CA LEU A 328 7.29 8.38 -22.44
C LEU A 328 8.51 7.46 -22.38
N GLN A 329 9.50 7.63 -23.27
CA GLN A 329 10.68 6.77 -23.32
C GLN A 329 11.70 7.07 -22.22
N ALA A 330 11.58 8.23 -21.56
CA ALA A 330 12.48 8.59 -20.47
C ALA A 330 12.42 7.54 -19.33
N PRO A 331 13.54 6.98 -18.85
CA PRO A 331 13.54 5.89 -17.87
C PRO A 331 12.73 6.19 -16.59
N ALA A 332 12.78 7.44 -16.12
CA ALA A 332 12.00 7.89 -14.97
C ALA A 332 10.48 7.87 -15.24
N VAL A 333 10.05 8.27 -16.44
CA VAL A 333 8.63 8.26 -16.84
C VAL A 333 8.15 6.83 -17.03
N ARG A 334 8.92 5.96 -17.70
CA ARG A 334 8.60 4.52 -17.84
C ARG A 334 8.41 3.85 -16.48
N LYS A 335 9.31 4.12 -15.53
CA LYS A 335 9.20 3.62 -14.16
C LYS A 335 7.89 4.05 -13.50
N ASN A 336 7.52 5.32 -13.64
CA ASN A 336 6.29 5.83 -13.04
C ASN A 336 5.01 5.35 -13.73
N LEU A 337 5.05 5.09 -15.04
CA LEU A 337 3.94 4.46 -15.76
C LEU A 337 3.75 3.00 -15.36
N LYS A 338 4.82 2.29 -14.98
CA LYS A 338 4.71 0.98 -14.33
C LYS A 338 4.04 1.09 -12.96
N ILE A 339 4.41 2.09 -12.16
CA ILE A 339 3.75 2.38 -10.86
C ILE A 339 2.28 2.74 -11.06
N PHE A 340 1.95 3.50 -12.11
CA PHE A 340 0.57 3.77 -12.49
C PHE A 340 -0.22 2.49 -12.74
N LEU A 341 0.27 1.58 -13.59
CA LEU A 341 -0.42 0.31 -13.85
C LEU A 341 -0.60 -0.54 -12.59
N GLN A 342 0.43 -0.58 -11.75
CA GLN A 342 0.37 -1.24 -10.44
C GLN A 342 -0.72 -0.61 -9.56
N THR A 343 -0.88 0.72 -9.61
CA THR A 343 -1.94 1.46 -8.90
C THR A 343 -3.32 1.12 -9.45
N VAL A 344 -3.50 1.12 -10.78
CA VAL A 344 -4.80 0.76 -11.38
C VAL A 344 -5.19 -0.68 -11.06
N GLN A 345 -4.24 -1.61 -11.08
CA GLN A 345 -4.50 -3.00 -10.70
C GLN A 345 -4.92 -3.11 -9.22
N MET A 346 -4.28 -2.35 -8.31
CA MET A 346 -4.73 -2.29 -6.90
C MET A 346 -6.15 -1.74 -6.78
N LEU A 347 -6.48 -0.68 -7.52
CA LEU A 347 -7.82 -0.09 -7.53
C LEU A 347 -8.86 -1.04 -8.13
N ALA A 348 -8.51 -1.81 -9.17
CA ALA A 348 -9.41 -2.81 -9.75
C ALA A 348 -9.71 -3.94 -8.76
N LEU A 349 -8.69 -4.48 -8.09
CA LEU A 349 -8.82 -5.58 -7.12
C LEU A 349 -9.51 -5.18 -5.81
N THR A 350 -9.32 -3.93 -5.36
CA THR A 350 -9.86 -3.48 -4.07
C THR A 350 -11.08 -2.57 -4.20
N GLY A 351 -11.36 -2.06 -5.40
CA GLY A 351 -12.34 -1.00 -5.65
C GLY A 351 -13.73 -1.34 -5.16
N GLU A 352 -14.23 -2.53 -5.49
CA GLU A 352 -15.58 -2.92 -5.06
C GLU A 352 -15.69 -2.98 -3.53
N ALA A 353 -14.77 -3.68 -2.87
CA ALA A 353 -14.76 -3.83 -1.42
C ALA A 353 -14.61 -2.49 -0.68
N VAL A 354 -13.76 -1.60 -1.18
CA VAL A 354 -13.53 -0.27 -0.58
C VAL A 354 -14.71 0.64 -0.81
N MET A 355 -15.25 0.70 -2.02
CA MET A 355 -16.42 1.54 -2.31
C MET A 355 -17.63 1.06 -1.49
N LEU A 356 -17.89 -0.25 -1.40
CA LEU A 356 -18.94 -0.79 -0.53
C LEU A 356 -18.76 -0.36 0.93
N ALA A 357 -17.53 -0.38 1.44
CA ALA A 357 -17.24 -0.04 2.83
C ALA A 357 -17.33 1.46 3.11
N ALA A 358 -16.92 2.31 2.17
CA ALA A 358 -16.86 3.75 2.34
C ALA A 358 -18.17 4.47 1.94
N PHE A 359 -18.99 3.87 1.07
CA PHE A 359 -20.20 4.50 0.53
C PHE A 359 -21.15 5.06 1.60
N PRO A 360 -21.46 4.34 2.71
CA PRO A 360 -22.33 4.87 3.77
C PRO A 360 -21.77 6.11 4.47
N HIS A 361 -20.47 6.34 4.35
CA HIS A 361 -19.69 7.39 5.00
C HIS A 361 -19.36 8.56 4.06
N PHE A 362 -19.86 8.54 2.82
CA PHE A 362 -19.63 9.64 1.89
C PHE A 362 -20.38 10.90 2.33
N ARG A 363 -19.67 12.01 2.33
CA ARG A 363 -20.23 13.32 2.68
C ARG A 363 -21.26 13.75 1.63
N PRO A 364 -22.48 14.17 2.02
CA PRO A 364 -23.53 14.51 1.05
C PRO A 364 -23.16 15.61 0.05
N ASP A 365 -22.37 16.61 0.46
CA ASP A 365 -21.89 17.68 -0.41
C ASP A 365 -20.94 17.15 -1.50
N LYS A 366 -20.05 16.23 -1.14
CA LYS A 366 -19.13 15.57 -2.08
C LYS A 366 -19.84 14.61 -3.02
N VAL A 367 -20.86 13.90 -2.54
CA VAL A 367 -21.72 13.04 -3.38
C VAL A 367 -22.44 13.84 -4.46
N ARG A 368 -23.01 15.01 -4.12
CA ARG A 368 -23.66 15.89 -5.11
C ARG A 368 -22.69 16.34 -6.19
N ARG A 369 -21.50 16.80 -5.80
CA ARG A 369 -20.44 17.20 -6.74
C ARG A 369 -20.01 16.04 -7.64
N ALA A 370 -19.84 14.84 -7.08
CA ALA A 370 -19.50 13.65 -7.86
C ALA A 370 -20.60 13.34 -8.90
N ALA A 371 -21.87 13.37 -8.50
CA ALA A 371 -23.00 13.11 -9.39
C ALA A 371 -23.08 14.15 -10.54
N GLU A 372 -22.68 15.40 -10.32
CA GLU A 372 -22.57 16.42 -11.37
C GLU A 372 -21.43 16.13 -12.34
N ILE A 373 -20.24 15.78 -11.83
CA ILE A 373 -19.08 15.41 -12.64
C ILE A 373 -19.42 14.22 -13.55
N PHE A 374 -20.17 13.24 -13.04
CA PHE A 374 -20.48 12.01 -13.77
C PHE A 374 -21.43 12.23 -14.95
N ARG A 375 -22.12 13.39 -15.01
CA ARG A 375 -22.98 13.74 -16.17
C ARG A 375 -22.19 14.25 -17.37
N SER A 376 -20.95 14.71 -17.15
CA SER A 376 -20.16 15.37 -18.19
C SER A 376 -19.19 14.40 -18.83
N GLU A 377 -19.43 14.02 -20.09
CA GLU A 377 -18.54 13.10 -20.83
C GLU A 377 -17.10 13.61 -20.93
N THR A 378 -16.91 14.94 -20.97
CA THR A 378 -15.60 15.58 -20.97
C THR A 378 -14.81 15.32 -19.68
N ALA A 379 -15.49 14.95 -18.59
CA ALA A 379 -14.95 14.75 -17.25
C ALA A 379 -14.77 13.26 -16.87
N TYR A 380 -15.02 12.30 -17.76
CA TYR A 380 -14.95 10.87 -17.44
C TYR A 380 -13.57 10.38 -16.98
N ASP A 381 -12.52 11.10 -17.36
CA ASP A 381 -11.15 10.83 -16.92
C ASP A 381 -10.85 11.28 -15.48
N ILE A 382 -11.66 12.17 -14.91
CA ILE A 382 -11.53 12.56 -13.49
C ILE A 382 -12.46 11.79 -12.56
N VAL A 383 -13.35 10.96 -13.10
CA VAL A 383 -14.24 10.10 -12.31
C VAL A 383 -13.44 9.21 -11.33
N PRO A 384 -12.34 8.54 -11.72
CA PRO A 384 -11.54 7.76 -10.77
C PRO A 384 -10.98 8.60 -9.62
N PHE A 385 -10.45 9.79 -9.90
CA PHE A 385 -9.97 10.72 -8.87
C PHE A 385 -11.09 11.17 -7.93
N THR A 386 -12.26 11.47 -8.49
CA THR A 386 -13.44 11.88 -7.72
C THR A 386 -13.87 10.77 -6.76
N CYS A 387 -13.85 9.51 -7.20
CA CYS A 387 -14.21 8.38 -6.34
C CYS A 387 -13.17 8.14 -5.24
N MET A 388 -11.88 8.26 -5.55
CA MET A 388 -10.84 8.18 -4.52
C MET A 388 -10.91 9.34 -3.53
N GLU A 389 -11.29 10.55 -3.97
CA GLU A 389 -11.57 11.70 -3.11
C GLU A 389 -12.75 11.43 -2.17
N LEU A 390 -13.84 10.82 -2.66
CA LEU A 390 -14.97 10.41 -1.81
C LEU A 390 -14.52 9.49 -0.67
N VAL A 391 -13.63 8.53 -0.95
CA VAL A 391 -13.05 7.63 0.07
C VAL A 391 -12.13 8.42 1.02
N ALA A 392 -11.24 9.25 0.48
CA ALA A 392 -10.28 10.03 1.26
C ALA A 392 -10.95 11.07 2.19
N ASP A 393 -12.14 11.57 1.83
CA ASP A 393 -12.92 12.52 2.63
C ASP A 393 -13.97 11.84 3.55
N SER A 394 -14.14 10.52 3.45
CA SER A 394 -15.08 9.77 4.28
C SER A 394 -14.55 9.55 5.70
N ASP A 395 -15.44 9.35 6.67
CA ASP A 395 -15.08 9.00 8.06
C ASP A 395 -15.02 7.47 8.30
N ALA A 396 -15.12 6.67 7.23
CA ALA A 396 -15.19 5.20 7.32
C ALA A 396 -13.98 4.56 8.02
N SER A 397 -12.77 4.99 7.65
CA SER A 397 -11.52 4.40 8.15
C SER A 397 -10.32 5.31 7.85
N PRO A 398 -9.55 5.75 8.86
CA PRO A 398 -8.26 6.41 8.66
C PRO A 398 -7.29 5.64 7.75
N CYS A 399 -7.23 4.30 7.84
CA CYS A 399 -6.37 3.47 7.01
C CYS A 399 -6.84 3.44 5.54
N LEU A 400 -8.16 3.42 5.29
CA LEU A 400 -8.68 3.55 3.92
C LEU A 400 -8.34 4.92 3.31
N ARG A 401 -8.47 5.99 4.11
CA ARG A 401 -8.08 7.34 3.67
C ARG A 401 -6.61 7.42 3.30
N GLU A 402 -5.73 6.85 4.13
CA GLU A 402 -4.30 6.74 3.82
C GLU A 402 -4.06 5.95 2.52
N LEU A 403 -4.67 4.77 2.37
CA LEU A 403 -4.48 3.94 1.19
C LEU A 403 -4.96 4.64 -0.10
N TYR A 404 -6.23 5.09 -0.14
CA TYR A 404 -6.82 5.67 -1.35
C TYR A 404 -6.32 7.08 -1.64
N GLY A 405 -5.88 7.82 -0.62
CA GLY A 405 -5.14 9.07 -0.80
C GLY A 405 -3.82 8.84 -1.54
N GLN A 406 -3.00 7.89 -1.07
CA GLN A 406 -1.74 7.53 -1.73
C GLN A 406 -1.97 6.99 -3.16
N LEU A 407 -2.98 6.12 -3.35
CA LEU A 407 -3.31 5.60 -4.68
C LEU A 407 -3.79 6.72 -5.62
N SER A 408 -4.58 7.68 -5.13
CA SER A 408 -5.02 8.85 -5.91
C SER A 408 -3.84 9.65 -6.41
N ASP A 409 -2.83 9.87 -5.57
CA ASP A 409 -1.62 10.53 -6.02
C ASP A 409 -1.00 9.69 -7.14
N LEU A 410 -0.60 8.44 -6.88
CA LEU A 410 0.09 7.56 -7.84
C LEU A 410 -0.66 7.40 -9.18
N PHE A 411 -1.99 7.42 -9.16
CA PHE A 411 -2.86 7.35 -10.34
C PHE A 411 -2.66 8.55 -11.29
N GLY A 412 -2.19 9.70 -10.76
CA GLY A 412 -1.84 10.93 -11.49
C GLY A 412 -0.98 10.72 -12.74
N TRP A 413 -0.09 9.73 -12.75
CA TRP A 413 0.75 9.40 -13.90
C TRP A 413 -0.04 8.97 -15.13
N GLY A 414 -1.23 8.40 -14.95
CA GLY A 414 -2.11 8.00 -16.04
C GLY A 414 -2.59 9.16 -16.91
N VAL A 415 -2.60 10.39 -16.37
CA VAL A 415 -3.05 11.58 -17.11
C VAL A 415 -2.18 11.83 -18.35
N ILE A 416 -0.90 11.47 -18.31
CA ILE A 416 0.01 11.59 -19.47
C ILE A 416 -0.49 10.74 -20.65
N LEU A 417 -1.10 9.58 -20.38
CA LEU A 417 -1.64 8.69 -21.43
C LEU A 417 -2.90 9.24 -22.08
N ARG A 418 -3.59 10.18 -21.42
CA ARG A 418 -4.81 10.80 -21.94
C ARG A 418 -4.51 11.77 -23.07
N PHE A 419 -3.41 12.50 -22.98
CA PHE A 419 -2.99 13.42 -24.05
C PHE A 419 -2.58 12.70 -25.34
N LEU A 420 -2.11 11.46 -25.20
CA LEU A 420 -1.81 10.55 -26.30
C LEU A 420 -3.04 9.87 -26.91
N ALA A 421 -4.24 10.14 -26.36
CA ALA A 421 -5.51 9.57 -26.78
C ALA A 421 -6.46 10.64 -27.36
N ARG A 422 -5.98 11.87 -27.62
CA ARG A 422 -6.78 12.91 -28.28
C ARG A 422 -7.34 12.38 -29.60
N GLY A 423 -8.67 12.31 -29.71
CA GLY A 423 -9.39 11.78 -30.88
C GLY A 423 -10.08 10.43 -30.67
N SER A 424 -9.86 9.74 -29.54
CA SER A 424 -10.63 8.54 -29.20
C SER A 424 -11.98 8.96 -28.61
N SER A 425 -13.10 8.53 -29.20
CA SER A 425 -14.38 8.63 -28.52
C SER A 425 -14.33 7.85 -27.20
N VAL A 426 -15.07 8.31 -26.18
CA VAL A 426 -15.29 7.52 -24.97
C VAL A 426 -15.91 6.19 -25.41
N SER A 427 -15.33 5.08 -24.99
CA SER A 427 -15.90 3.74 -25.25
C SER A 427 -17.31 3.66 -24.64
N GLY A 428 -18.25 3.02 -25.34
CA GLY A 428 -19.62 2.81 -24.83
C GLY A 428 -19.62 2.16 -23.44
N GLU A 429 -18.75 1.17 -23.24
CA GLU A 429 -18.55 0.47 -21.96
C GLU A 429 -18.16 1.42 -20.82
N ARG A 430 -17.24 2.37 -21.05
CA ARG A 430 -16.85 3.34 -20.02
C ARG A 430 -18.00 4.27 -19.65
N ARG A 431 -18.82 4.67 -20.63
CA ARG A 431 -20.03 5.48 -20.40
C ARG A 431 -21.04 4.72 -19.56
N GLU A 432 -21.30 3.46 -19.89
CA GLU A 432 -22.23 2.60 -19.16
C GLU A 432 -21.83 2.44 -17.69
N LEU A 433 -20.55 2.14 -17.41
CA LEU A 433 -20.04 2.00 -16.05
C LEU A 433 -20.19 3.29 -15.22
N ILE A 434 -19.93 4.45 -15.82
CA ILE A 434 -20.08 5.74 -15.12
C ILE A 434 -21.56 6.06 -14.87
N GLU A 435 -22.45 5.73 -15.81
CA GLU A 435 -23.90 5.86 -15.62
C GLU A 435 -24.43 4.90 -14.55
N GLU A 436 -23.90 3.68 -14.44
CA GLU A 436 -24.21 2.77 -13.34
C GLU A 436 -23.81 3.36 -11.99
N MET A 437 -22.60 3.94 -11.90
CA MET A 437 -22.15 4.62 -10.69
C MET A 437 -23.05 5.80 -10.34
N ARG A 438 -23.41 6.62 -11.34
CA ARG A 438 -24.32 7.77 -11.16
C ARG A 438 -25.69 7.33 -10.66
N ALA A 439 -26.23 6.25 -11.23
CA ALA A 439 -27.49 5.66 -10.79
C ALA A 439 -27.38 5.07 -9.37
N GLY A 440 -26.23 4.47 -9.02
CA GLY A 440 -25.93 4.02 -7.66
C GLY A 440 -25.93 5.16 -6.64
N LEU A 441 -25.32 6.30 -6.97
CA LEU A 441 -25.38 7.51 -6.11
C LEU A 441 -26.82 8.02 -5.95
N ALA A 442 -27.60 8.06 -7.03
CA ALA A 442 -28.99 8.55 -6.99
C ALA A 442 -29.92 7.64 -6.18
N ALA A 443 -29.77 6.32 -6.32
CA ALA A 443 -30.57 5.31 -5.61
C ALA A 443 -30.05 4.98 -4.21
N ARG A 444 -28.90 5.56 -3.80
CA ARG A 444 -28.14 5.16 -2.59
C ARG A 444 -27.79 3.67 -2.56
N ASP A 445 -27.56 3.08 -3.74
CA ASP A 445 -27.16 1.69 -3.92
C ASP A 445 -25.63 1.58 -3.94
N ALA A 446 -25.06 1.25 -2.78
CA ALA A 446 -23.63 1.05 -2.61
C ALA A 446 -23.08 -0.06 -3.52
N GLY A 447 -23.83 -1.14 -3.73
CA GLY A 447 -23.40 -2.28 -4.53
C GLY A 447 -23.30 -1.92 -6.01
N ARG A 448 -24.29 -1.21 -6.54
CA ARG A 448 -24.24 -0.72 -7.92
C ARG A 448 -23.10 0.26 -8.14
N PHE A 449 -22.89 1.20 -7.22
CA PHE A 449 -21.77 2.15 -7.31
C PHE A 449 -20.41 1.44 -7.26
N ALA A 450 -20.25 0.48 -6.35
CA ALA A 450 -19.00 -0.25 -6.15
C ALA A 450 -18.62 -1.13 -7.36
N ARG A 451 -19.59 -1.86 -7.93
CA ARG A 451 -19.38 -2.65 -9.15
C ARG A 451 -19.00 -1.78 -10.34
N GLY A 452 -19.70 -0.66 -10.54
CA GLY A 452 -19.38 0.29 -11.60
C GLY A 452 -17.96 0.86 -11.46
N PHE A 453 -17.52 1.21 -10.24
CA PHE A 453 -16.16 1.68 -10.00
C PHE A 453 -15.10 0.60 -10.29
N SER A 454 -15.30 -0.63 -9.79
CA SER A 454 -14.36 -1.73 -10.05
C SER A 454 -14.27 -2.03 -11.54
N GLY A 455 -15.40 -2.13 -12.24
CA GLY A 455 -15.45 -2.31 -13.69
C GLY A 455 -14.72 -1.19 -14.45
N LEU A 456 -14.91 0.07 -14.02
CA LEU A 456 -14.18 1.21 -14.59
C LEU A 456 -12.66 1.05 -14.43
N MET A 457 -12.19 0.57 -13.27
CA MET A 457 -10.75 0.36 -13.03
C MET A 457 -10.18 -0.79 -13.86
N PHE A 458 -10.93 -1.89 -14.06
CA PHE A 458 -10.54 -2.95 -15.00
C PHE A 458 -10.44 -2.43 -16.43
N HIS A 459 -11.42 -1.67 -16.90
CA HIS A 459 -11.39 -1.05 -18.23
C HIS A 459 -10.18 -0.11 -18.41
N VAL A 460 -9.87 0.71 -17.39
CA VAL A 460 -8.68 1.58 -17.40
C VAL A 460 -7.39 0.76 -17.44
N LEU A 461 -7.31 -0.34 -16.68
CA LEU A 461 -6.13 -1.21 -16.64
C LEU A 461 -5.84 -1.83 -18.01
N GLU A 462 -6.85 -2.40 -18.65
CA GLU A 462 -6.73 -3.02 -19.97
C GLU A 462 -6.35 -1.99 -21.05
N GLY A 463 -7.07 -0.87 -21.08
CA GLY A 463 -6.83 0.20 -22.04
C GLY A 463 -5.46 0.87 -21.87
N ALA A 464 -4.99 1.06 -20.64
CA ALA A 464 -3.64 1.58 -20.37
C ALA A 464 -2.56 0.57 -20.75
N GLY A 465 -2.72 -0.70 -20.37
CA GLY A 465 -1.76 -1.75 -20.67
C GLY A 465 -1.55 -1.97 -22.17
N ARG A 466 -2.65 -1.99 -22.94
CA ARG A 466 -2.62 -2.09 -24.41
C ARG A 466 -1.83 -0.93 -25.03
N ARG A 467 -2.20 0.32 -24.68
CA ARG A 467 -1.56 1.53 -25.22
C ARG A 467 -0.07 1.64 -24.91
N LEU A 468 0.33 1.18 -23.72
CA LEU A 468 1.73 1.20 -23.31
C LEU A 468 2.57 0.13 -24.03
N ARG A 469 2.00 -1.04 -24.34
CA ARG A 469 2.64 -2.06 -25.18
C ARG A 469 2.83 -1.59 -26.62
N GLU A 470 1.78 -1.04 -27.24
CA GLU A 470 1.83 -0.48 -28.60
C GLU A 470 2.93 0.59 -28.78
N ARG A 471 3.28 1.29 -27.69
CA ARG A 471 4.26 2.37 -27.67
C ARG A 471 5.64 1.94 -27.15
N GLY A 472 5.85 0.64 -26.95
CA GLY A 472 7.13 0.07 -26.52
C GLY A 472 7.56 0.49 -25.11
N VAL A 473 6.63 0.90 -24.24
CA VAL A 473 6.91 1.30 -22.85
C VAL A 473 6.99 0.08 -21.93
N LEU A 474 6.12 -0.91 -22.14
CA LEU A 474 6.07 -2.17 -21.41
C LEU A 474 6.87 -3.28 -22.06
#